data_AF-A0A2W2AZ88-F1
#
_entry.id   AF-A0A2W2AZ88-F1
#
_cell.length_a   1.000
_cell.length_b   1.000
_cell.length_c   1.000
_cell.angle_alpha   90.00
_cell.angle_beta   90.00
_cell.angle_gamma   90.00
#
_symmetry.space_group_name_H-M   'P 1'
#
loop_
_entity.id
_entity.type
_entity.pdbx_description
1 polymer ?
#
loop_
_entity_poly.entity_id
_entity_poly.type
_entity_poly.pdbx_seq_one_letter_code
_entity_poly.pdbx_strand_id
1 'polypeptide(L)'
;GKGSFMQGIEQLTTVHAEKLNSVGGPTDPLPIGAAFTGLILVNTFYWCTNQGIVQRTLASKSLSEGQKGALLTAVLKMLDPLVLVLPGLIAFHLYQDLPKADMAYPTLVNNVLPVPLVGFFGAVLFGAVISTFNGFLN
;
A
#
# COMPACT_ATOMS: atom_id res chain seq x y z
N GLY A 1 -20.10 4.40 11.60
CA GLY A 1 -21.07 3.66 10.79
C GLY A 1 -22.41 4.33 10.93
N LYS A 2 -23.36 4.07 10.03
CA LYS A 2 -24.71 4.68 10.04
C LYS A 2 -24.74 6.21 9.84
N GLY A 3 -23.88 6.74 8.95
CA GLY A 3 -23.84 8.18 8.62
C GLY A 3 -23.00 9.05 9.56
N SER A 4 -22.52 8.52 10.69
CA SER A 4 -21.60 9.23 11.59
C SER A 4 -20.15 8.78 11.39
N PHE A 5 -19.26 9.76 11.18
CA PHE A 5 -17.81 9.56 11.04
C PHE A 5 -17.18 9.02 12.32
N MET A 6 -17.52 9.58 13.48
CA MET A 6 -16.97 9.17 14.78
C MET A 6 -17.32 7.71 15.10
N GLN A 7 -18.56 7.30 14.84
CA GLN A 7 -18.96 5.90 14.98
C GLN A 7 -18.26 5.00 13.96
N GLY A 8 -17.74 5.54 12.84
CA GLY A 8 -16.99 4.79 11.83
C GLY A 8 -15.60 4.45 12.33
N ILE A 9 -14.92 5.43 12.91
CA ILE A 9 -13.64 5.24 13.59
C ILE A 9 -13.80 4.28 14.76
N GLU A 10 -14.82 4.48 15.60
CA GLU A 10 -15.11 3.58 16.71
C GLU A 10 -15.27 2.15 16.23
N GLN A 11 -16.07 1.91 15.20
CA GLN A 11 -16.26 0.58 14.64
C GLN A 11 -14.96 -0.02 14.10
N LEU A 12 -14.14 0.75 13.37
CA LEU A 12 -12.85 0.28 12.85
C LEU A 12 -11.83 -0.05 13.94
N THR A 13 -11.88 0.64 15.07
CA THR A 13 -10.91 0.48 16.17
C THR A 13 -11.34 -0.55 17.21
N THR A 14 -12.64 -0.86 17.29
CA THR A 14 -13.20 -1.75 18.32
C THR A 14 -13.63 -3.10 17.76
N VAL A 15 -14.16 -3.14 16.54
CA VAL A 15 -14.56 -4.37 15.87
C VAL A 15 -13.36 -4.89 15.09
N HIS A 16 -12.94 -6.12 15.36
CA HIS A 16 -11.74 -6.73 14.76
C HIS A 16 -10.44 -5.96 15.02
N ALA A 17 -10.25 -5.43 16.24
CA ALA A 17 -9.07 -4.68 16.65
C ALA A 17 -7.75 -5.45 16.44
N GLU A 18 -7.79 -6.79 16.42
CA GLU A 18 -6.65 -7.63 16.08
C GLU A 18 -6.08 -7.36 14.68
N LYS A 19 -6.91 -6.88 13.74
CA LYS A 19 -6.46 -6.49 12.39
C LYS A 19 -5.61 -5.22 12.38
N LEU A 20 -5.64 -4.44 13.46
CA LEU A 20 -4.78 -3.27 13.65
C LEU A 20 -3.48 -3.63 14.40
N ASN A 21 -3.36 -4.85 14.91
CA ASN A 21 -2.15 -5.29 15.60
C ASN A 21 -1.02 -5.58 14.60
N SER A 22 -0.05 -4.68 14.54
CA SER A 22 1.14 -4.82 13.68
C SER A 22 2.27 -5.65 14.30
N VAL A 23 2.15 -6.05 15.57
CA VAL A 23 3.17 -6.86 16.27
C VAL A 23 3.09 -8.33 15.83
N GLY A 24 1.86 -8.81 15.58
CA GLY A 24 1.59 -10.19 15.18
C GLY A 24 1.90 -11.23 16.27
N GLY A 25 1.32 -12.42 16.12
CA GLY A 25 1.55 -13.60 16.96
C GLY A 25 2.42 -14.67 16.29
N PRO A 26 2.75 -15.76 17.01
CA PRO A 26 3.62 -16.83 16.49
C PRO A 26 3.06 -17.58 15.27
N THR A 27 1.74 -17.55 15.10
CA THR A 27 1.03 -18.20 13.99
C THR A 27 0.75 -17.27 12.83
N ASP A 28 1.03 -15.98 12.97
CA ASP A 28 0.82 -15.03 11.88
C ASP A 28 1.90 -15.21 10.82
N PRO A 29 1.58 -15.00 9.52
CA PRO A 29 2.55 -15.15 8.46
C PRO A 29 3.77 -14.22 8.59
N LEU A 30 3.59 -13.05 9.21
CA LEU A 30 4.59 -11.98 9.29
C LEU A 30 4.59 -11.31 10.68
N PRO A 31 5.05 -11.98 11.75
CA PRO A 31 5.21 -11.34 13.05
C PRO A 31 6.31 -10.27 13.00
N ILE A 32 6.33 -9.35 13.95
CA ILE A 32 7.33 -8.27 13.99
C ILE A 32 8.77 -8.78 14.04
N GLY A 33 9.01 -9.96 14.62
CA GLY A 33 10.33 -10.60 14.62
C GLY A 33 10.81 -10.97 13.21
N ALA A 34 9.89 -11.26 12.28
CA ALA A 34 10.22 -11.49 10.87
C ALA A 34 10.78 -10.22 10.21
N ALA A 35 10.36 -9.02 10.66
CA ALA A 35 10.84 -7.73 10.17
C ALA A 35 12.37 -7.62 10.31
N PHE A 36 12.89 -8.06 11.45
CA PHE A 36 14.31 -7.96 11.80
C PHE A 36 15.17 -9.15 11.34
N THR A 37 14.57 -10.16 10.68
CA THR A 37 15.26 -11.38 10.26
C THR A 37 15.18 -11.56 8.74
N GLY A 38 14.13 -12.16 8.22
CA GLY A 38 13.98 -12.43 6.79
C GLY A 38 13.61 -11.19 5.99
N LEU A 39 12.70 -10.36 6.50
CA LEU A 39 12.17 -9.20 5.76
C LEU A 39 13.23 -8.13 5.53
N ILE A 40 14.18 -7.91 6.45
CA ILE A 40 15.27 -6.95 6.22
C ILE A 40 16.14 -7.37 5.03
N LEU A 41 16.40 -8.67 4.87
CA LEU A 41 17.15 -9.20 3.73
C LEU A 41 16.35 -9.06 2.43
N VAL A 42 15.07 -9.43 2.44
CA VAL A 42 14.18 -9.30 1.27
C VAL A 42 14.03 -7.85 0.83
N ASN A 43 13.86 -6.92 1.78
CA ASN A 43 13.78 -5.49 1.48
C ASN A 43 15.10 -4.96 0.95
N THR A 44 16.23 -5.29 1.59
CA THR A 44 17.55 -4.86 1.11
C THR A 44 17.81 -5.37 -0.30
N PHE A 45 17.51 -6.64 -0.57
CA PHE A 45 17.58 -7.20 -1.92
C PHE A 45 16.70 -6.39 -2.88
N TYR A 46 15.40 -6.23 -2.59
CA TYR A 46 14.49 -5.49 -3.47
C TYR A 46 14.98 -4.07 -3.77
N TRP A 47 15.39 -3.29 -2.76
CA TRP A 47 15.78 -1.89 -2.96
C TRP A 47 17.16 -1.72 -3.60
N CYS A 48 18.08 -2.66 -3.37
CA CYS A 48 19.46 -2.56 -3.86
C CYS A 48 19.73 -3.36 -5.14
N THR A 49 18.85 -4.26 -5.57
CA THR A 49 19.04 -5.08 -6.77
C THR A 49 17.97 -4.87 -7.84
N ASN A 50 16.85 -4.20 -7.52
CA ASN A 50 15.86 -3.84 -8.52
C ASN A 50 16.45 -2.79 -9.47
N GLN A 51 16.69 -3.22 -10.70
CA GLN A 51 17.33 -2.42 -11.73
C GLN A 51 16.68 -1.06 -11.95
N GLY A 52 15.35 -0.98 -11.95
CA GLY A 52 14.64 0.29 -12.14
C GLY A 52 14.88 1.28 -10.99
N ILE A 53 14.98 0.81 -9.75
CA ILE A 53 15.26 1.65 -8.57
C ILE A 53 16.72 2.11 -8.57
N VAL A 54 17.64 1.17 -8.77
CA VAL A 54 19.08 1.44 -8.76
C VAL A 54 19.46 2.42 -9.88
N GLN A 55 18.97 2.21 -11.10
CA GLN A 55 19.24 3.10 -12.22
C GLN A 55 18.74 4.53 -11.97
N ARG A 56 17.54 4.71 -11.42
CA ARG A 56 17.02 6.06 -11.09
C ARG A 56 17.90 6.76 -10.05
N THR A 57 18.48 6.00 -9.13
CA THR A 57 19.39 6.53 -8.11
C THR A 57 20.75 6.89 -8.71
N LEU A 58 21.30 6.04 -9.58
CA LEU A 58 22.58 6.27 -10.27
C LEU A 58 22.50 7.37 -11.35
N ALA A 59 21.34 7.55 -11.96
CA ALA A 59 21.07 8.62 -12.93
C ALA A 59 20.85 10.00 -12.26
N SER A 60 20.90 10.08 -10.92
CA SER A 60 20.80 11.34 -10.21
C SER A 60 21.98 12.27 -10.52
N LYS A 61 21.76 13.59 -10.41
CA LYS A 61 22.76 14.61 -10.72
C LYS A 61 24.03 14.50 -9.86
N SER A 62 23.88 14.03 -8.63
CA SER A 62 24.99 13.82 -7.68
C SER A 62 24.56 12.83 -6.60
N LEU A 63 25.53 12.26 -5.88
CA LEU A 63 25.27 11.38 -4.74
C LEU A 63 24.33 12.02 -3.71
N SER A 64 24.52 13.32 -3.43
CA SER A 64 23.67 14.05 -2.49
C SER A 64 22.21 14.13 -2.95
N GLU A 65 21.97 14.36 -4.24
CA GLU A 65 20.61 14.38 -4.80
C GLU A 65 19.99 12.98 -4.82
N GLY A 66 20.76 11.94 -5.12
CA GLY A 66 20.32 10.54 -5.02
C GLY A 66 19.89 10.17 -3.59
N GLN A 67 20.66 10.58 -2.57
CA GLN A 67 20.32 10.36 -1.17
C GLN A 67 19.06 11.10 -0.73
N LYS A 68 18.89 12.36 -1.15
CA LYS A 68 17.66 13.12 -0.90
C LYS A 68 16.44 12.45 -1.54
N GLY A 69 16.57 11.97 -2.78
CA GLY A 69 15.52 11.23 -3.46
C GLY A 69 15.14 9.92 -2.74
N ALA A 70 16.14 9.18 -2.24
CA ALA A 70 15.91 7.98 -1.44
C ALA A 70 15.19 8.28 -0.12
N LEU A 71 15.60 9.34 0.60
CA LEU A 71 14.93 9.78 1.83
C LEU A 71 13.49 10.24 1.58
N LEU A 72 13.25 11.02 0.52
CA LEU A 72 11.89 11.43 0.14
C LEU A 72 11.02 10.20 -0.17
N THR A 73 11.56 9.22 -0.89
CA THR A 73 10.85 7.96 -1.17
C THR A 73 10.50 7.23 0.12
N ALA A 74 11.44 7.14 1.08
CA ALA A 74 11.18 6.52 2.37
C ALA A 74 10.05 7.21 3.15
N VAL A 75 10.02 8.56 3.14
CA VAL A 75 8.93 9.33 3.76
C VAL A 75 7.59 9.06 3.07
N LEU A 76 7.55 9.05 1.74
CA LEU A 76 6.32 8.76 1.00
C LEU A 76 5.79 7.35 1.29
N LYS A 77 6.66 6.35 1.45
CA LYS A 77 6.25 4.99 1.81
C LYS A 77 5.59 4.87 3.19
N MET A 78 5.83 5.81 4.11
CA MET A 78 5.12 5.82 5.39
C MET A 78 3.62 6.11 5.22
N LEU A 79 3.19 6.62 4.07
CA LEU A 79 1.79 6.84 3.73
C LEU A 79 1.10 5.58 3.18
N ASP A 80 1.86 4.56 2.75
CA ASP A 80 1.32 3.33 2.15
C ASP A 80 0.23 2.66 3.02
N PRO A 81 0.37 2.55 4.36
CA PRO A 81 -0.69 2.00 5.20
C PRO A 81 -1.99 2.82 5.18
N LEU A 82 -1.89 4.14 5.07
CA LEU A 82 -3.06 5.02 5.02
C LEU A 82 -3.78 4.92 3.67
N VAL A 83 -3.03 4.79 2.59
CA VAL A 83 -3.58 4.79 1.22
C VAL A 83 -4.00 3.39 0.77
N LEU A 84 -3.34 2.33 1.23
CA LEU A 84 -3.59 0.96 0.76
C LEU A 84 -4.23 0.07 1.83
N VAL A 85 -3.68 0.05 3.05
CA VAL A 85 -4.13 -0.87 4.11
C VAL A 85 -5.46 -0.41 4.70
N LEU A 86 -5.59 0.88 5.04
CA LEU A 86 -6.78 1.43 5.66
C LEU A 86 -8.04 1.25 4.78
N PRO A 87 -8.02 1.55 3.46
CA PRO A 87 -9.17 1.26 2.60
C PRO A 87 -9.49 -0.24 2.50
N GLY A 88 -8.46 -1.11 2.49
CA GLY A 88 -8.65 -2.56 2.56
C GLY A 88 -9.37 -3.00 3.84
N LEU A 89 -9.01 -2.41 4.98
CA LEU A 89 -9.66 -2.69 6.28
C LEU A 89 -11.10 -2.16 6.32
N ILE A 90 -11.36 -0.99 5.75
CA ILE A 90 -12.72 -0.46 5.59
C ILE A 90 -13.55 -1.39 4.71
N ALA A 91 -13.00 -1.83 3.57
CA ALA A 91 -13.66 -2.75 2.66
C ALA A 91 -13.96 -4.10 3.33
N PHE A 92 -13.07 -4.61 4.19
CA PHE A 92 -13.32 -5.81 4.98
C PHE A 92 -14.59 -5.67 5.83
N HIS A 93 -14.78 -4.54 6.52
CA HIS A 93 -15.98 -4.33 7.35
C HIS A 93 -17.26 -4.10 6.54
N LEU A 94 -17.15 -3.61 5.31
CA LEU A 94 -18.30 -3.28 4.47
C LEU A 94 -18.73 -4.41 3.53
N TYR A 95 -17.80 -5.28 3.13
CA TYR A 95 -18.01 -6.32 2.11
C TYR A 95 -17.51 -7.67 2.62
N GLN A 96 -18.43 -8.49 3.14
CA GLN A 96 -18.12 -9.80 3.72
C GLN A 96 -18.02 -10.91 2.65
N ASP A 97 -18.69 -10.75 1.51
CA ASP A 97 -18.83 -11.78 0.46
C ASP A 97 -18.06 -11.43 -0.83
N LEU A 98 -16.84 -10.92 -0.70
CA LEU A 98 -16.01 -10.66 -1.87
C LEU A 98 -15.48 -11.97 -2.46
N PRO A 99 -15.61 -12.21 -3.79
CA PRO A 99 -15.11 -13.42 -4.44
C PRO A 99 -13.59 -13.60 -4.31
N LYS A 100 -12.85 -12.50 -4.21
CA LYS A 100 -11.39 -12.44 -4.04
C LYS A 100 -11.01 -11.25 -3.17
N ALA A 101 -10.00 -11.42 -2.32
CA ALA A 101 -9.51 -10.35 -1.43
C ALA A 101 -9.04 -9.10 -2.21
N ASP A 102 -8.41 -9.29 -3.37
CA ASP A 102 -7.90 -8.19 -4.21
C ASP A 102 -9.01 -7.29 -4.78
N MET A 103 -10.27 -7.73 -4.72
CA MET A 103 -11.43 -6.93 -5.14
C MET A 103 -11.88 -5.92 -4.07
N ALA A 104 -11.31 -5.94 -2.87
CA ALA A 104 -11.68 -5.06 -1.77
C ALA A 104 -11.50 -3.57 -2.14
N TYR A 105 -10.32 -3.22 -2.67
CA TYR A 105 -9.99 -1.83 -3.00
C TYR A 105 -10.82 -1.31 -4.19
N PRO A 106 -10.94 -2.03 -5.33
CA PRO A 106 -11.78 -1.59 -6.45
C PRO A 106 -13.27 -1.46 -6.07
N THR A 107 -13.81 -2.40 -5.29
CA THR A 107 -15.22 -2.37 -4.86
C THR A 107 -15.49 -1.16 -3.97
N LEU A 108 -14.58 -0.86 -3.04
CA LEU A 108 -14.70 0.31 -2.18
C LEU A 108 -14.67 1.60 -3.00
N VAL A 109 -13.72 1.73 -3.94
CA VAL A 109 -13.63 2.91 -4.81
C VAL A 109 -14.90 3.10 -5.64
N ASN A 110 -15.44 2.03 -6.22
CA ASN A 110 -16.65 2.09 -7.04
C ASN A 110 -17.88 2.57 -6.26
N ASN A 111 -18.00 2.16 -4.99
CA ASN A 111 -19.15 2.49 -4.14
C ASN A 111 -19.02 3.85 -3.44
N VAL A 112 -17.80 4.36 -3.24
CA VAL A 112 -17.55 5.61 -2.50
C VAL A 112 -17.35 6.81 -3.42
N LEU A 113 -16.69 6.64 -4.57
CA LEU A 113 -16.39 7.76 -5.46
C LEU A 113 -17.57 8.09 -6.39
N PRO A 114 -17.81 9.39 -6.68
CA PRO A 114 -18.67 9.82 -7.77
C PRO A 114 -18.20 9.25 -9.12
N VAL A 115 -19.15 8.98 -10.02
CA VAL A 115 -18.90 8.36 -11.34
C VAL A 115 -17.72 8.97 -12.11
N PRO A 116 -17.55 10.31 -12.20
CA PRO A 116 -16.39 10.88 -12.91
C PRO A 116 -15.05 10.51 -12.28
N LEU A 117 -14.99 10.43 -10.95
CA LEU A 117 -13.77 10.09 -10.21
C LEU A 117 -13.44 8.60 -10.27
N VAL A 118 -14.45 7.73 -10.41
CA VAL A 118 -14.23 6.30 -10.69
C VAL A 118 -13.54 6.13 -12.05
N GLY A 119 -14.00 6.83 -13.08
CA GLY A 119 -13.36 6.82 -14.40
C GLY A 119 -11.93 7.36 -14.36
N PHE A 120 -11.72 8.48 -13.67
CA PHE A 120 -10.38 9.04 -13.45
C PHE A 120 -9.45 8.05 -12.73
N PHE A 121 -9.93 7.43 -11.66
CA PHE A 121 -9.17 6.41 -10.92
C PHE A 121 -8.77 5.24 -11.81
N GLY A 122 -9.70 4.73 -12.63
CA GLY A 122 -9.42 3.68 -13.60
C GLY A 122 -8.34 4.08 -14.61
N ALA A 123 -8.37 5.32 -15.11
CA ALA A 123 -7.36 5.84 -16.02
C ALA A 123 -5.98 5.94 -15.35
N VAL A 124 -5.91 6.41 -14.09
CA VAL A 124 -4.66 6.48 -13.31
C VAL A 124 -4.07 5.08 -13.09
N LEU A 125 -4.90 4.11 -12.69
CA LEU A 125 -4.44 2.73 -12.50
C LEU A 125 -3.90 2.12 -13.80
N PHE A 126 -4.62 2.30 -14.91
CA PHE A 126 -4.17 1.81 -16.20
C PHE A 126 -2.83 2.44 -16.59
N GLY A 127 -2.69 3.76 -16.43
CA GLY A 127 -1.44 4.48 -16.66
C GLY A 127 -0.29 3.94 -15.79
N ALA A 128 -0.55 3.66 -14.51
CA ALA A 128 0.45 3.11 -13.58
C ALA A 128 0.90 1.70 -13.99
N VAL A 129 -0.02 0.84 -14.45
CA VAL A 129 0.29 -0.51 -14.95
C VAL A 129 1.16 -0.42 -16.20
N ILE A 130 0.78 0.41 -17.18
CA ILE A 130 1.57 0.60 -18.41
C ILE A 130 2.94 1.20 -18.10
N SER A 131 3.02 2.16 -17.19
CA SER A 131 4.30 2.74 -16.75
C SER A 131 5.22 1.70 -16.12
N THR A 132 4.66 0.80 -15.31
CA THR A 132 5.42 -0.27 -14.65
C THR A 132 5.89 -1.30 -15.69
N PHE A 133 5.01 -1.71 -16.60
CA PHE A 133 5.33 -2.64 -17.67
C PHE A 133 6.46 -2.11 -18.57
N ASN A 134 6.37 -0.85 -18.99
CA ASN A 134 7.42 -0.20 -19.76
C ASN A 134 8.74 -0.11 -18.98
N GLY A 135 8.66 0.12 -17.66
CA GLY A 135 9.83 0.13 -16.78
C GLY A 135 10.52 -1.23 -16.63
N PHE A 136 9.85 -2.35 -16.94
CA PHE A 136 10.47 -3.68 -16.97
C PHE A 136 11.12 -4.01 -18.33
N LEU A 137 10.67 -3.38 -19.41
CA LEU A 137 11.19 -3.62 -20.75
C LEU A 137 12.47 -2.82 -21.06
N ASN A 138 12.68 -1.69 -20.38
CA ASN A 138 13.87 -0.84 -20.52
C ASN A 138 14.92 -1.18 -19.46
#